data_AF-A0A7S3SSV7-F1
#
_entry.id   AF-A0A7S3SSV7-F1
#
_cell.length_a   1.000
_cell.length_b   1.000
_cell.length_c   1.000
_cell.angle_alpha   90.00
_cell.angle_beta   90.00
_cell.angle_gamma   90.00
#
_symmetry.space_group_name_H-M   'P 1'
#
loop_
_entity.id
_entity.type
_entity.pdbx_description
1 polymer ?
#
loop_
_entity_poly.entity_id
_entity_poly.type
_entity_poly.pdbx_seq_one_letter_code
_entity_poly.pdbx_strand_id
1 'polypeptide(L)'
;MSSSSAPPKAVVDFVAAHSDAEVLDSGKVRCSTTGHECLPQLDVLRAHWEGKTYRKKAALVAYDFEQHAPHLVPHKQSKHLLYCTVTRQPVSRQPSAVEGHVNGKRFKRMLAEREAAQAKRSRAGAGGEEGGDEWDW
;
A
#
# COMPACT_ATOMS: atom_id res chain seq x y z
N MET A 1 16.07 5.71 -42.96
CA MET A 1 14.73 5.30 -43.43
C MET A 1 13.93 4.92 -42.19
N SER A 2 13.19 5.87 -41.61
CA SER A 2 12.42 5.65 -40.39
C SER A 2 11.07 5.05 -40.77
N SER A 3 10.95 3.72 -40.70
CA SER A 3 9.67 3.04 -40.89
C SER A 3 8.81 3.22 -39.63
N SER A 4 8.08 4.33 -39.56
CA SER A 4 6.93 4.46 -38.66
C SER A 4 5.77 3.67 -39.27
N SER A 5 5.81 2.34 -39.15
CA SER A 5 4.62 1.53 -39.44
C SER A 5 3.61 1.75 -38.34
N ALA A 6 2.40 2.16 -38.68
CA ALA A 6 1.29 2.28 -37.75
C ALA A 6 1.17 1.03 -36.86
N PRO A 7 0.89 1.17 -35.55
CA PRO A 7 0.72 0.03 -34.67
C PRO A 7 -0.41 -0.88 -35.18
N PRO A 8 -0.28 -2.21 -35.08
CA PRO A 8 -1.34 -3.13 -35.47
C PRO A 8 -2.63 -2.79 -34.73
N LYS A 9 -3.78 -2.90 -35.40
CA LYS A 9 -5.10 -2.60 -34.80
C LYS A 9 -5.31 -3.28 -33.44
N ALA A 10 -4.88 -4.54 -33.32
CA ALA A 10 -4.99 -5.30 -32.08
C ALA A 10 -4.19 -4.70 -30.91
N VAL A 11 -3.06 -4.03 -31.18
CA VAL A 11 -2.28 -3.31 -30.15
C VAL A 11 -3.01 -2.04 -29.72
N VAL A 12 -3.62 -1.33 -30.66
CA VAL A 12 -4.43 -0.14 -30.36
C VAL A 12 -5.64 -0.51 -29.50
N ASP A 13 -6.34 -1.58 -29.85
CA ASP A 13 -7.47 -2.10 -29.08
C ASP A 13 -7.02 -2.54 -27.66
N PHE A 14 -5.85 -3.18 -27.55
CA PHE A 14 -5.27 -3.57 -26.26
C PHE A 14 -4.96 -2.36 -25.38
N VAL A 15 -4.35 -1.31 -25.94
CA VAL A 15 -4.04 -0.07 -25.22
C VAL A 15 -5.31 0.63 -24.78
N ALA A 16 -6.33 0.70 -25.64
CA ALA A 16 -7.62 1.30 -25.29
C ALA A 16 -8.33 0.55 -24.14
N ALA A 17 -8.13 -0.76 -24.02
CA ALA A 17 -8.70 -1.56 -22.93
C ALA A 17 -7.97 -1.39 -21.59
N HIS A 18 -6.74 -0.86 -21.57
CA HIS A 18 -5.92 -0.73 -20.37
C HIS A 18 -5.59 0.75 -20.09
N SER A 19 -6.17 1.31 -19.03
CA SER A 19 -5.96 2.72 -18.65
C SER A 19 -4.52 3.06 -18.28
N ASP A 20 -3.68 2.06 -18.03
CA ASP A 20 -2.27 2.20 -17.67
C ASP A 20 -1.30 1.83 -18.81
N ALA A 21 -1.81 1.66 -20.04
CA ALA A 21 -1.02 1.48 -21.25
C ALA A 21 -0.94 2.78 -22.07
N GLU A 22 0.24 3.11 -22.55
CA GLU A 22 0.50 4.31 -23.37
C GLU A 22 1.40 3.95 -24.55
N VAL A 23 1.08 4.40 -25.76
CA VAL A 23 1.95 4.24 -26.93
C VAL A 23 2.93 5.42 -26.99
N LEU A 24 4.22 5.13 -27.04
CA LEU A 24 5.29 6.12 -27.15
C LEU A 24 5.59 6.45 -28.63
N ASP A 25 6.19 7.62 -28.87
CA ASP A 25 6.65 8.05 -30.21
C ASP A 25 7.66 7.08 -30.84
N SER A 26 8.35 6.30 -30.01
CA SER A 26 9.28 5.24 -30.43
C SER A 26 8.59 4.01 -31.00
N GLY A 27 7.25 3.95 -30.95
CA GLY A 27 6.45 2.79 -31.36
C GLY A 27 6.33 1.70 -30.30
N LYS A 28 6.91 1.88 -29.11
CA LYS A 28 6.76 0.96 -27.96
C LYS A 28 5.52 1.30 -27.13
N VAL A 29 5.07 0.34 -26.32
CA VAL A 29 3.99 0.54 -25.36
C VAL A 29 4.56 0.59 -23.95
N ARG A 30 4.31 1.68 -23.23
CA ARG A 30 4.70 1.87 -21.83
C ARG A 30 3.56 1.49 -20.91
N CYS A 31 3.88 0.77 -19.83
CA CYS A 31 2.99 0.54 -18.71
C CYS A 31 3.27 1.59 -17.62
N SER A 32 2.32 2.47 -17.32
CA SER A 32 2.50 3.52 -16.29
C SER A 32 2.57 2.93 -14.87
N THR A 33 1.84 1.84 -14.60
CA THR A 33 1.86 1.11 -13.32
C THR A 33 3.24 0.53 -12.99
N THR A 34 3.92 -0.05 -13.98
CA THR A 34 5.23 -0.69 -13.75
C THR A 34 6.42 0.18 -14.13
N GLY A 35 6.21 1.16 -15.01
CA GLY A 35 7.25 1.95 -15.68
C GLY A 35 7.96 1.20 -16.81
N HIS A 36 7.51 0.01 -17.19
CA HIS A 36 8.18 -0.85 -18.17
C HIS A 36 7.75 -0.53 -19.60
N GLU A 37 8.68 -0.59 -20.56
CA GLU A 37 8.41 -0.45 -21.99
C GLU A 37 8.43 -1.80 -22.69
N CYS A 38 7.36 -2.10 -23.41
CA CYS A 38 7.15 -3.33 -24.15
C CYS A 38 7.17 -3.07 -25.65
N LEU A 39 7.57 -4.07 -26.43
CA LEU A 39 7.38 -4.06 -27.88
C LEU A 39 5.87 -4.04 -28.21
N PRO A 40 5.45 -3.42 -29.33
CA PRO A 40 4.06 -3.37 -29.78
C PRO A 40 3.63 -4.72 -30.38
N GLN A 41 3.76 -5.81 -29.61
CA GLN A 41 3.36 -7.16 -29.97
C GLN A 41 2.39 -7.68 -28.91
N LEU A 42 1.23 -8.16 -29.35
CA LEU A 42 0.15 -8.55 -28.44
C LEU A 42 0.60 -9.61 -27.41
N ASP A 43 1.41 -10.58 -27.82
CA ASP A 43 1.92 -11.64 -26.93
C ASP A 43 2.82 -11.06 -25.82
N VAL A 44 3.67 -10.09 -26.16
CA VAL A 44 4.56 -9.42 -25.21
C VAL A 44 3.75 -8.56 -24.23
N LEU A 45 2.75 -7.84 -24.74
CA LEU A 45 1.87 -7.02 -23.90
C LEU A 45 1.06 -7.89 -22.94
N ARG A 46 0.43 -8.95 -23.44
CA ARG A 46 -0.30 -9.90 -22.60
C ARG A 46 0.59 -10.55 -21.55
N ALA A 47 1.78 -11.01 -21.92
CA ALA A 47 2.71 -11.61 -20.97
C ALA A 47 3.10 -10.63 -19.83
N HIS A 48 3.21 -9.33 -20.13
CA HIS A 48 3.49 -8.31 -19.13
C HIS A 48 2.30 -8.06 -18.19
N TRP A 49 1.11 -7.76 -18.74
CA TRP A 49 -0.09 -7.45 -17.94
C TRP A 49 -0.66 -8.68 -17.20
N GLU A 50 -0.53 -9.88 -17.75
CA GLU A 50 -0.87 -11.13 -17.06
C GLU A 50 0.25 -11.58 -16.09
N GLY A 51 1.41 -10.94 -16.16
CA GLY A 51 2.61 -11.30 -15.41
C GLY A 51 2.54 -11.01 -13.91
N LYS A 52 3.32 -11.76 -13.13
CA LYS A 52 3.41 -11.64 -11.66
C LYS A 52 3.84 -10.24 -11.21
N THR A 53 4.75 -9.61 -11.95
CA THR A 53 5.29 -8.28 -11.60
C THR A 53 4.22 -7.20 -11.74
N TYR A 54 3.47 -7.21 -12.84
CA TYR A 54 2.36 -6.29 -13.06
C TYR A 54 1.29 -6.47 -11.98
N ARG A 55 0.78 -7.70 -11.79
CA ARG A 55 -0.27 -8.00 -10.81
C ARG A 55 0.08 -7.53 -9.39
N LYS A 56 1.35 -7.69 -8.97
CA LYS A 56 1.81 -7.20 -7.67
C LYS A 56 1.75 -5.67 -7.57
N LYS A 57 2.20 -4.95 -8.61
CA LYS A 57 2.16 -3.49 -8.60
C LYS A 57 0.74 -2.94 -8.77
N ALA A 58 -0.08 -3.56 -9.62
CA ALA A 58 -1.48 -3.21 -9.77
C ALA A 58 -2.23 -3.37 -8.45
N ALA A 59 -2.02 -4.48 -7.72
CA ALA A 59 -2.59 -4.69 -6.39
C ALA A 59 -2.12 -3.63 -5.37
N LEU A 60 -0.88 -3.16 -5.47
CA LEU A 60 -0.38 -2.08 -4.60
C LEU A 60 -1.06 -0.74 -4.84
N VAL A 61 -1.32 -0.41 -6.10
CA VAL A 61 -1.96 0.85 -6.49
C VAL A 61 -3.45 0.83 -6.15
N ALA A 62 -4.11 -0.32 -6.32
CA ALA A 62 -5.54 -0.47 -6.04
C ALA A 62 -5.87 -0.59 -4.54
N TYR A 63 -4.90 -0.90 -3.68
CA TYR A 63 -5.16 -1.16 -2.28
C TYR A 63 -5.07 0.10 -1.42
N ASP A 64 -6.16 0.40 -0.73
CA ASP A 64 -6.20 1.47 0.28
C ASP A 64 -5.51 1.02 1.58
N PHE A 65 -4.37 1.61 1.91
CA PHE A 65 -3.67 1.32 3.16
C PHE A 65 -4.21 2.12 4.35
N GLU A 66 -4.98 3.19 4.11
CA GLU A 66 -5.50 4.09 5.15
C GLU A 66 -6.62 3.44 5.96
N GLN A 67 -7.31 2.44 5.38
CA GLN A 67 -8.31 1.63 6.09
C GLN A 67 -7.78 0.96 7.38
N HIS A 68 -6.46 0.81 7.52
CA HIS A 68 -5.81 0.22 8.70
C HIS A 68 -5.29 1.25 9.71
N ALA A 69 -5.54 2.55 9.49
CA ALA A 69 -5.26 3.57 10.48
C ALA A 69 -6.19 3.41 11.70
N PRO A 70 -5.73 3.69 12.93
CA PRO A 70 -4.43 4.26 13.31
C PRO A 70 -3.33 3.21 13.59
N HIS A 71 -3.57 1.93 13.26
CA HIS A 71 -2.67 0.85 13.65
C HIS A 71 -1.49 0.69 12.71
N LEU A 72 -1.72 0.79 11.39
CA LEU A 72 -0.67 0.78 10.38
C LEU A 72 -0.48 2.19 9.82
N VAL A 73 0.73 2.73 9.98
CA VAL A 73 1.10 4.07 9.49
C VAL A 73 2.30 3.99 8.54
N PRO A 74 2.52 4.96 7.65
CA PRO A 74 3.71 4.98 6.80
C PRO A 74 5.01 4.94 7.62
N HIS A 75 5.98 4.12 7.20
CA HIS A 75 7.28 4.08 7.87
C HIS A 75 8.10 5.34 7.54
N LYS A 76 8.71 5.96 8.56
CA LYS A 76 9.43 7.24 8.40
C LYS A 76 10.59 7.20 7.41
N GLN A 77 11.30 6.07 7.36
CA GLN A 77 12.54 5.94 6.57
C GLN A 77 12.35 5.15 5.26
N SER A 78 11.27 4.39 5.11
CA SER A 78 11.17 3.39 4.04
C SER A 78 9.78 3.38 3.42
N LYS A 79 9.68 3.84 2.17
CA LYS A 79 8.40 3.90 1.43
C LYS A 79 7.79 2.52 1.16
N HIS A 80 8.60 1.46 1.19
CA HIS A 80 8.19 0.07 0.99
C HIS A 80 7.68 -0.62 2.26
N LEU A 81 7.70 0.07 3.40
CA LEU A 81 7.30 -0.45 4.69
C LEU A 81 6.20 0.42 5.31
N LEU A 82 5.35 -0.22 6.09
CA LEU A 82 4.46 0.40 7.06
C LEU A 82 5.00 0.10 8.46
N TYR A 83 4.63 0.91 9.43
CA TYR A 83 4.93 0.69 10.83
C TYR A 83 3.64 0.36 11.57
N CYS A 84 3.62 -0.76 12.30
CA CYS A 84 2.50 -1.14 13.12
C CYS A 84 2.67 -0.57 14.54
N THR A 85 1.77 0.32 14.98
CA THR A 85 1.81 0.94 16.31
C THR A 85 1.42 -0.03 17.43
N VAL A 86 0.66 -1.08 17.10
CA VAL A 86 0.26 -2.14 18.04
C VAL A 86 1.43 -3.08 18.29
N THR A 87 2.01 -3.62 17.21
CA THR A 87 3.07 -4.63 17.32
C THR A 87 4.48 -4.07 17.41
N ARG A 88 4.64 -2.77 17.14
CA ARG A 88 5.90 -2.03 17.10
C ARG A 88 6.90 -2.59 16.10
N GLN A 89 6.41 -3.13 14.98
CA GLN A 89 7.23 -3.75 13.94
C GLN A 89 6.99 -3.12 12.57
N PRO A 90 8.01 -3.12 11.69
CA PRO A 90 7.81 -2.84 10.29
C PRO A 90 7.03 -3.98 9.62
N VAL A 91 6.11 -3.61 8.73
CA VAL A 91 5.31 -4.52 7.90
C VAL A 91 5.55 -4.16 6.45
N SER A 92 5.66 -5.16 5.57
CA SER A 92 5.80 -4.89 4.14
C SER A 92 4.57 -4.14 3.61
N ARG A 93 4.79 -3.09 2.82
CA ARG A 93 3.72 -2.40 2.08
C ARG A 93 3.31 -3.25 0.88
N GLN A 94 2.74 -4.42 1.16
CA GLN A 94 2.13 -5.35 0.21
C GLN A 94 0.77 -5.73 0.77
N PRO A 95 -0.32 -5.69 -0.02
CA PRO A 95 -1.67 -5.97 0.47
C PRO A 95 -1.76 -7.30 1.21
N SER A 96 -1.20 -8.36 0.63
CA SER A 96 -1.18 -9.70 1.25
C SER A 96 -0.42 -9.75 2.58
N ALA A 97 0.67 -9.00 2.71
CA ALA A 97 1.45 -8.92 3.94
C ALA A 97 0.73 -8.11 5.02
N VAL A 98 0.03 -7.03 4.64
CA VAL A 98 -0.79 -6.21 5.53
C VAL A 98 -1.96 -7.03 6.06
N GLU A 99 -2.74 -7.66 5.18
CA GLU A 99 -3.86 -8.51 5.56
C GLU A 99 -3.43 -9.66 6.47
N GLY A 100 -2.32 -10.32 6.16
CA GLY A 100 -1.76 -11.37 7.00
C GLY A 100 -1.31 -10.87 8.37
N HIS A 101 -0.77 -9.65 8.45
CA HIS A 101 -0.36 -9.03 9.71
C HIS A 101 -1.55 -8.70 10.61
N VAL A 102 -2.56 -8.00 10.07
CA VAL A 102 -3.74 -7.55 10.82
C VAL A 102 -4.61 -8.72 11.26
N ASN A 103 -4.77 -9.73 10.39
CA ASN A 103 -5.53 -10.94 10.73
C ASN A 103 -4.74 -11.93 11.60
N GLY A 104 -3.44 -11.69 11.81
CA GLY A 104 -2.53 -12.57 12.53
C GLY A 104 -2.78 -12.63 14.04
N LYS A 105 -2.49 -13.80 14.64
CA LYS A 105 -2.66 -14.05 16.09
C LYS A 105 -1.95 -13.02 16.96
N ARG A 106 -0.72 -12.62 16.58
CA ARG A 106 0.10 -11.68 17.35
C ARG A 106 -0.52 -10.27 17.38
N PHE A 107 -1.02 -9.79 16.26
CA PHE A 107 -1.66 -8.48 16.18
C PHE A 107 -2.91 -8.43 17.06
N LYS A 108 -3.82 -9.41 16.88
CA LYS A 108 -5.06 -9.52 17.67
C LYS A 108 -4.80 -9.60 19.17
N ARG A 109 -3.82 -10.40 19.59
CA ARG A 109 -3.42 -10.52 21.01
C ARG A 109 -2.97 -9.18 21.58
N MET A 110 -2.03 -8.50 20.94
CA MET A 110 -1.50 -7.23 21.46
C MET A 110 -2.48 -6.07 21.34
N LEU A 111 -3.40 -6.10 20.37
CA LEU A 111 -4.49 -5.13 20.30
C LEU A 111 -5.40 -5.27 21.53
N ALA A 112 -5.85 -6.49 21.84
CA ALA A 112 -6.68 -6.74 23.01
C ALA A 112 -5.98 -6.37 24.33
N GLU A 113 -4.68 -6.69 24.47
CA GLU A 113 -3.88 -6.29 25.65
C GLU A 113 -3.82 -4.75 25.79
N ARG A 114 -3.61 -4.03 24.68
CA ARG A 114 -3.54 -2.56 24.66
C ARG A 114 -4.89 -1.92 25.02
N GLU A 115 -5.99 -2.41 24.44
CA GLU A 115 -7.35 -1.92 24.72
C GLU A 115 -7.71 -2.16 26.19
N ALA A 116 -7.41 -3.33 26.74
CA ALA A 116 -7.64 -3.64 28.15
C ALA A 116 -6.82 -2.73 29.09
N ALA A 117 -5.57 -2.44 28.75
CA ALA A 117 -4.74 -1.51 29.53
C ALA A 117 -5.27 -0.06 29.46
N GLN A 118 -5.74 0.37 28.29
CA GLN A 118 -6.33 1.70 28.11
C GLN A 118 -7.62 1.86 28.93
N ALA A 119 -8.51 0.86 28.93
CA ALA A 119 -9.73 0.86 29.72
C ALA A 119 -9.48 0.93 31.24
N LYS A 120 -8.37 0.32 31.72
CA LYS A 120 -7.95 0.45 33.13
C LYS A 120 -7.43 1.85 33.45
N ARG A 121 -6.64 2.45 32.54
CA ARG A 121 -6.10 3.81 32.70
C ARG A 121 -7.18 4.88 32.69
N SER A 122 -8.17 4.79 31.80
CA SER A 122 -9.27 5.77 31.75
C SER A 122 -10.13 5.74 33.01
N ARG A 123 -10.29 4.57 33.64
CA ARG A 123 -10.96 4.45 34.95
C ARG A 123 -10.16 5.04 36.11
N ALA A 124 -8.84 5.00 36.06
CA ALA A 124 -7.97 5.53 37.12
C ALA A 124 -7.72 7.06 37.01
N GLY A 125 -7.83 7.65 35.81
CA GLY A 125 -7.57 9.07 35.55
C GLY A 125 -8.71 10.03 35.88
N ALA A 126 -9.84 9.55 36.42
CA ALA A 126 -11.01 10.36 36.76
C ALA A 126 -11.07 10.78 38.25
N GLY A 127 -9.98 10.65 39.01
CA GLY A 127 -9.92 10.96 40.45
C GLY A 127 -8.69 11.78 40.85
N GLY A 128 -8.47 12.93 40.20
CA GLY A 128 -7.36 13.84 40.53
C GLY A 128 -7.79 15.30 40.45
N GLU A 129 -8.61 15.73 41.40
CA GLU A 129 -8.80 17.14 41.76
C GLU A 129 -8.65 17.25 43.29
N GLU A 130 -8.15 18.41 43.73
CA GLU A 130 -7.85 18.86 45.08
C GLU A 130 -6.49 18.48 45.70
N GLY A 131 -5.72 19.52 45.95
CA GLY A 131 -4.45 19.55 46.64
C GLY A 131 -3.84 20.93 46.46
N GLY A 132 -4.55 21.97 46.89
CA GLY A 132 -4.04 23.32 46.93
C GLY A 132 -2.82 23.37 47.85
N ASP A 133 -1.69 23.74 47.28
CA ASP A 133 -0.44 23.96 48.00
C ASP A 133 -0.62 25.25 48.83
N GLU A 134 -1.03 25.06 50.09
CA GLU A 134 -1.07 26.07 51.14
C GLU A 134 0.37 26.40 51.53
N TRP A 135 0.91 27.47 50.93
CA TRP A 135 2.21 28.03 51.30
C TRP A 135 2.05 28.82 52.60
N ASP A 136 2.29 28.16 53.73
CA ASP A 136 2.43 28.81 55.04
C ASP A 136 3.93 28.97 55.39
N TRP A 137 4.37 30.23 55.31
CA TRP A 137 5.56 30.93 55.84
C TRP A 137 6.99 30.35 55.68
#